data_AF-A0A5N5HYI4-F1
#
_entry.id   AF-A0A5N5HYI4-F1
#
_cell.length_a   1.000
_cell.length_b   1.000
_cell.length_c   1.000
_cell.angle_alpha   90.00
_cell.angle_beta   90.00
_cell.angle_gamma   90.00
#
_symmetry.space_group_name_H-M   'P 1'
#
loop_
_entity.id
_entity.type
_entity.pdbx_description
1 polymer ?
#
loop_
_entity_poly.entity_id
_entity_poly.type
_entity_poly.pdbx_seq_one_letter_code
_entity_poly.pdbx_strand_id
1 'polypeptide(L)'
;MSKFEYPKLTRSDIVTILADAHIVAISDRDLVNPNPDFVADLYTRILVSLDFFHEEDFGQVEFSALEQLENPDFHMDSARTMKLYNRIKEVVALVDCPKRFTLKDLVKPETDRTEYFVSALLNFSLHRETKMNILTQVVDQLTDIDERRKGWEDKISQFNAEIADYNEAREKELPLVQEVDAKVKELHQTVSGLNNQQKSLRTSRQKLKEKIGEIEEKVSSAEFSLVQSVQENANLRSRIVQSPDKLQRALEEKKSVREEAKNAERSAKQSFEEKTAVDEVYAKVSKKLSKHLAQMQAIQEQVNSAKSVDRDVKAVKAKLSDDGVVSKSLQAKLVEREGKVEQLNELKKQLERERDVKFEEASKDLNNVELEVESRRRDLEARQKAVEAAVEEVDSITSKTASIKEAGATDQKELARKCEEIMKEFHQYQNSIRVLLLGSQ
;
A
#
# COMPACT_ATOMS: atom_id res chain seq x y z
N MET A 1 -68.01 -15.69 8.60
CA MET A 1 -66.80 -15.31 9.36
C MET A 1 -66.30 -16.58 10.03
N SER A 2 -65.20 -17.17 9.56
CA SER A 2 -64.61 -18.33 10.26
C SER A 2 -64.21 -17.85 11.65
N LYS A 3 -64.80 -18.41 12.70
CA LYS A 3 -64.33 -18.16 14.07
C LYS A 3 -62.93 -18.77 14.13
N PHE A 4 -61.91 -17.94 14.30
CA PHE A 4 -60.57 -18.43 14.60
C PHE A 4 -60.66 -19.20 15.92
N GLU A 5 -60.58 -20.53 15.84
CA GLU A 5 -60.43 -21.37 17.01
C GLU A 5 -58.96 -21.38 17.38
N TYR A 6 -58.68 -20.99 18.62
CA TYR A 6 -57.33 -21.02 19.16
C TYR A 6 -56.82 -22.47 19.16
N PRO A 7 -55.58 -22.74 18.70
CA PRO A 7 -55.11 -24.10 18.49
C PRO A 7 -55.15 -24.91 19.79
N LYS A 8 -55.92 -26.01 19.77
CA LYS A 8 -55.91 -27.02 20.83
C LYS A 8 -55.17 -28.24 20.29
N LEU A 9 -54.03 -28.55 20.88
CA LEU A 9 -53.22 -29.73 20.54
C LEU A 9 -53.87 -30.98 21.12
N THR A 10 -53.72 -32.12 20.44
CA THR A 10 -54.13 -33.40 21.01
C THR A 10 -53.16 -33.81 22.11
N ARG A 11 -53.57 -34.69 23.04
CA ARG A 11 -52.68 -35.18 24.10
C ARG A 11 -51.40 -35.81 23.54
N SER A 12 -51.54 -36.62 22.50
CA SER A 12 -50.42 -37.23 21.78
C SER A 12 -49.47 -36.18 21.21
N ASP A 13 -49.99 -35.09 20.64
CA ASP A 13 -49.15 -34.00 20.12
C ASP A 13 -48.43 -33.27 21.25
N ILE A 14 -49.12 -32.96 22.35
CA ILE A 14 -48.54 -32.33 23.54
C ILE A 14 -47.37 -33.18 24.07
N VAL A 15 -47.57 -34.48 24.23
CA VAL A 15 -46.55 -35.43 24.69
C VAL A 15 -45.36 -35.44 23.74
N THR A 16 -45.62 -35.51 22.43
CA THR A 16 -44.58 -35.57 21.40
C THR A 16 -43.74 -34.28 21.39
N ILE A 17 -44.40 -33.12 21.37
CA ILE A 17 -43.72 -31.81 21.36
C ILE A 17 -42.86 -31.61 22.61
N LEU A 18 -43.36 -31.98 23.80
CA LEU A 18 -42.60 -31.86 25.04
C LEU A 18 -41.36 -32.76 25.06
N ALA A 19 -41.45 -33.95 24.47
CA ALA A 19 -40.34 -34.88 24.35
C ALA A 19 -39.30 -34.41 23.32
N ASP A 20 -39.76 -33.98 22.15
CA ASP A 20 -38.92 -33.48 21.04
C ASP A 20 -38.17 -32.21 21.44
N ALA A 21 -38.84 -31.29 22.15
CA ALA A 21 -38.22 -30.08 22.70
C ALA A 21 -37.37 -30.34 23.96
N HIS A 22 -37.24 -31.60 24.39
CA HIS A 22 -36.50 -32.02 25.59
C HIS A 22 -36.92 -31.29 26.88
N ILE A 23 -38.19 -30.91 26.99
CA ILE A 23 -38.75 -30.17 28.14
C ILE A 23 -39.07 -31.13 29.28
N VAL A 24 -39.88 -32.14 29.00
CA VAL A 24 -40.30 -33.17 29.98
C VAL A 24 -40.83 -34.41 29.26
N ALA A 25 -40.54 -35.59 29.80
CA ALA A 25 -41.09 -36.85 29.33
C ALA A 25 -42.37 -37.20 30.13
N ILE A 26 -43.52 -37.13 29.47
CA ILE A 26 -44.84 -37.43 30.07
C ILE A 26 -45.62 -38.41 29.19
N SER A 27 -46.71 -38.98 29.71
CA SER A 27 -47.64 -39.83 28.96
C SER A 27 -49.03 -39.20 28.86
N ASP A 28 -49.83 -39.65 27.90
CA ASP A 28 -51.24 -39.21 27.76
C ASP A 28 -52.05 -39.36 29.06
N ARG A 29 -51.70 -40.35 29.89
CA ARG A 29 -52.38 -40.64 31.16
C ARG A 29 -52.18 -39.54 32.19
N ASP A 30 -51.01 -38.90 32.18
CA ASP A 30 -50.67 -37.83 33.13
C ASP A 30 -51.51 -36.57 32.89
N LEU A 31 -51.97 -36.38 31.65
CA LEU A 31 -52.86 -35.27 31.27
C LEU A 31 -54.34 -35.56 31.53
N VAL A 32 -54.78 -36.82 31.66
CA VAL A 32 -56.20 -37.16 31.85
C VAL A 32 -56.73 -36.73 33.21
N ASN A 33 -55.91 -36.86 34.25
CA ASN A 33 -56.25 -36.41 35.61
C ASN A 33 -55.04 -35.68 36.22
N PRO A 34 -54.81 -34.42 35.80
CA PRO A 34 -53.64 -33.69 36.25
C PRO A 34 -53.71 -33.46 37.77
N ASN A 35 -52.61 -33.73 38.48
CA ASN A 35 -52.49 -33.36 39.88
C ASN A 35 -51.75 -32.00 40.01
N PRO A 36 -51.94 -31.25 41.10
CA PRO A 36 -51.34 -29.91 41.27
C PRO A 36 -49.81 -29.91 41.16
N ASP A 37 -49.13 -30.88 41.75
CA ASP A 37 -47.66 -30.97 41.75
C ASP A 37 -47.12 -31.19 40.33
N PHE A 38 -47.75 -32.09 39.58
CA PHE A 38 -47.44 -32.37 38.18
C PHE A 38 -47.63 -31.13 37.31
N VAL A 39 -48.75 -30.42 37.47
CA VAL A 39 -49.05 -29.23 36.67
C VAL A 39 -48.09 -28.08 37.00
N ALA A 40 -47.70 -27.93 38.26
CA ALA A 40 -46.69 -26.96 38.67
C ALA A 40 -45.33 -27.27 38.01
N ASP A 41 -44.84 -28.51 38.09
CA ASP A 41 -43.58 -28.93 37.46
C ASP A 41 -43.63 -28.78 35.93
N LEU A 42 -44.74 -29.20 35.30
CA LEU A 42 -44.94 -29.08 33.86
C LEU A 42 -44.85 -27.63 33.38
N TYR A 43 -45.60 -26.71 34.00
CA TYR A 43 -45.54 -25.30 33.61
C TYR A 43 -44.18 -24.68 33.90
N THR A 44 -43.54 -25.03 35.01
CA THR A 44 -42.19 -24.56 35.32
C THR A 44 -41.21 -24.94 34.22
N ARG A 45 -41.16 -26.23 33.82
CA ARG A 45 -40.25 -26.70 32.76
C ARG A 45 -40.53 -26.01 31.43
N ILE A 46 -41.80 -25.85 31.06
CA ILE A 46 -42.18 -25.11 29.85
C ILE A 46 -41.69 -23.66 29.94
N LEU A 47 -41.92 -22.97 31.05
CA LEU A 47 -41.48 -21.58 31.19
C LEU A 47 -39.95 -21.43 31.21
N VAL A 48 -39.23 -22.39 31.79
CA VAL A 48 -37.76 -22.44 31.73
C VAL A 48 -37.28 -22.61 30.30
N SER A 49 -37.87 -23.53 29.53
CA SER A 49 -37.50 -23.75 28.12
C SER A 49 -37.77 -22.52 27.23
N LEU A 50 -38.71 -21.67 27.63
CA LEU A 50 -39.07 -20.44 26.92
C LEU A 50 -38.30 -19.21 27.41
N ASP A 51 -37.32 -19.38 28.31
CA ASP A 51 -36.57 -18.31 28.98
C ASP A 51 -37.46 -17.31 29.76
N PHE A 52 -38.69 -17.70 30.09
CA PHE A 52 -39.57 -16.89 30.94
C PHE A 52 -39.37 -17.17 32.42
N PHE A 53 -38.65 -18.21 32.79
CA PHE A 53 -38.38 -18.56 34.18
C PHE A 53 -36.95 -19.09 34.31
N HIS A 54 -36.20 -18.67 35.31
CA HIS A 54 -34.87 -19.23 35.56
C HIS A 54 -34.97 -20.42 36.53
N GLU A 55 -34.13 -21.44 36.35
CA GLU A 55 -34.13 -22.59 37.27
C GLU A 55 -33.78 -22.17 38.71
N GLU A 56 -32.90 -21.17 38.85
CA GLU A 56 -32.50 -20.59 40.14
C GLU A 56 -33.64 -19.83 40.84
N ASP A 57 -34.64 -19.38 40.08
CA ASP A 57 -35.84 -18.71 40.60
C ASP A 57 -36.84 -19.69 41.22
N PHE A 58 -36.70 -21.00 40.95
CA PHE A 58 -37.57 -22.04 41.45
C PHE A 58 -37.24 -22.35 42.92
N GLY A 59 -37.90 -21.60 43.81
CA GLY A 59 -37.80 -21.79 45.26
C GLY A 59 -37.18 -20.61 46.00
N GLN A 60 -36.58 -19.66 45.29
CA GLN A 60 -36.22 -18.35 45.83
C GLN A 60 -37.48 -17.48 45.91
N VAL A 61 -37.95 -17.30 47.13
CA VAL A 61 -38.93 -16.27 47.47
C VAL A 61 -38.15 -15.05 47.89
N GLU A 62 -38.52 -13.88 47.37
CA GLU A 62 -37.85 -12.62 47.71
C GLU A 62 -37.97 -12.38 49.22
N PHE A 63 -36.84 -12.43 49.94
CA PHE A 63 -36.81 -12.32 51.41
C PHE A 63 -37.48 -11.03 51.92
N SER A 64 -37.32 -9.94 51.18
CA SER A 64 -37.95 -8.64 51.43
C SER A 64 -39.50 -8.68 51.42
N ALA A 65 -40.10 -9.55 50.59
CA ALA A 65 -41.54 -9.73 50.52
C ALA A 65 -42.06 -10.65 51.63
N LEU A 66 -41.24 -11.60 52.08
CA LEU A 66 -41.54 -12.51 53.17
C LEU A 66 -41.46 -11.86 54.55
N GLU A 67 -40.54 -10.92 54.77
CA GLU A 67 -40.43 -10.14 56.02
C GLU A 67 -41.69 -9.32 56.35
N GLN A 68 -42.54 -9.06 55.36
CA GLN A 68 -43.82 -8.34 55.54
C GLN A 68 -44.95 -9.25 56.05
N LEU A 69 -44.74 -10.57 56.09
CA LEU A 69 -45.73 -11.54 56.52
C LEU A 69 -45.45 -12.00 57.96
N GLU A 70 -46.51 -12.17 58.75
CA GLU A 70 -46.39 -12.82 60.06
C GLU A 70 -46.10 -14.32 59.87
N ASN A 71 -45.01 -14.81 60.46
CA ASN A 71 -44.52 -16.19 60.33
C ASN A 71 -44.17 -16.59 58.87
N PRO A 72 -43.11 -16.00 58.29
CA PRO A 72 -42.74 -16.17 56.88
C PRO A 72 -42.54 -17.64 56.45
N ASP A 73 -42.04 -18.48 57.36
CA ASP A 73 -41.77 -19.90 57.11
C ASP A 73 -43.04 -20.67 56.70
N PHE A 74 -44.22 -20.31 57.21
CA PHE A 74 -45.49 -20.97 56.85
C PHE A 74 -46.03 -20.53 55.49
N HIS A 75 -45.48 -19.47 54.90
CA HIS A 75 -45.95 -18.91 53.65
C HIS A 75 -45.07 -19.27 52.44
N MET A 76 -43.99 -20.02 52.65
CA MET A 76 -43.04 -20.40 51.60
C MET A 76 -43.70 -21.06 50.39
N ASP A 77 -44.56 -22.06 50.61
CA ASP A 77 -45.23 -22.79 49.52
C ASP A 77 -46.28 -21.93 48.80
N SER A 78 -46.99 -21.08 49.56
CA SER A 78 -47.95 -20.14 49.00
C SER A 78 -47.27 -19.09 48.13
N ALA A 79 -46.12 -18.57 48.58
CA ALA A 79 -45.33 -17.59 47.84
C ALA A 79 -44.74 -18.20 46.55
N ARG A 80 -44.21 -19.42 46.60
CA ARG A 80 -43.75 -20.16 45.41
C ARG A 80 -44.88 -20.36 44.39
N THR A 81 -46.04 -20.82 44.86
CA THR A 81 -47.23 -21.03 44.02
C THR A 81 -47.70 -19.72 43.39
N MET A 82 -47.72 -18.63 44.15
CA MET A 82 -48.13 -17.32 43.64
C MET A 82 -47.14 -16.74 42.63
N LYS A 83 -45.82 -16.92 42.85
CA LYS A 83 -44.76 -16.53 41.90
C LYS A 83 -44.96 -17.24 40.56
N LEU A 84 -45.15 -18.56 40.59
CA LEU A 84 -45.41 -19.36 39.40
C LEU A 84 -46.73 -18.95 38.72
N TYR A 85 -47.82 -18.80 39.48
CA TYR A 85 -49.11 -18.36 38.95
C TYR A 85 -49.03 -16.99 38.25
N ASN A 86 -48.40 -16.00 38.89
CA ASN A 86 -48.23 -14.67 38.32
C ASN A 86 -47.45 -14.76 37.02
N ARG A 87 -46.38 -15.56 36.98
CA ARG A 87 -45.58 -15.70 35.78
C ARG A 87 -46.32 -16.40 34.64
N ILE A 88 -47.02 -17.50 34.91
CA ILE A 88 -47.83 -18.17 33.89
C ILE A 88 -48.90 -17.20 33.37
N LYS A 89 -49.56 -16.45 34.25
CA LYS A 89 -50.58 -15.47 33.86
C LYS A 89 -50.02 -14.39 32.92
N GLU A 90 -48.83 -13.86 33.20
CA GLU A 90 -48.14 -12.92 32.33
C GLU A 90 -47.83 -13.52 30.97
N VAL A 91 -47.22 -14.70 30.93
CA VAL A 91 -46.83 -15.36 29.67
C VAL A 91 -48.06 -15.75 28.84
N VAL A 92 -49.11 -16.27 29.47
CA VAL A 92 -50.39 -16.57 28.82
C VAL A 92 -51.03 -15.33 28.22
N ALA A 93 -50.88 -14.16 28.86
CA ALA A 93 -51.33 -12.88 28.30
C ALA A 93 -50.45 -12.42 27.13
N LEU A 94 -49.13 -12.62 27.19
CA LEU A 94 -48.20 -12.29 26.11
C LEU A 94 -48.44 -13.09 24.82
N VAL A 95 -48.91 -14.34 24.95
CA VAL A 95 -49.27 -15.19 23.79
C VAL A 95 -50.72 -14.98 23.32
N ASP A 96 -51.35 -13.89 23.76
CA ASP A 96 -52.73 -13.48 23.43
C ASP A 96 -53.76 -14.61 23.59
N CYS A 97 -53.60 -15.44 24.63
CA CYS A 97 -54.51 -16.54 24.90
C CYS A 97 -55.89 -15.99 25.32
N PRO A 98 -56.99 -16.41 24.66
CA PRO A 98 -58.31 -15.81 24.91
C PRO A 98 -58.94 -16.26 26.24
N LYS A 99 -58.44 -17.34 26.86
CA LYS A 99 -58.88 -17.76 28.19
C LYS A 99 -57.96 -17.16 29.25
N ARG A 100 -58.55 -16.68 30.34
CA ARG A 100 -57.80 -16.19 31.50
C ARG A 100 -57.30 -17.35 32.34
N PHE A 101 -55.99 -17.37 32.62
CA PHE A 101 -55.38 -18.24 33.61
C PHE A 101 -55.76 -17.76 35.02
N THR A 102 -56.12 -18.68 35.89
CA THR A 102 -56.60 -18.43 37.26
C THR A 102 -55.85 -19.31 38.25
N LEU A 103 -55.82 -18.96 39.53
CA LEU A 103 -55.12 -19.77 40.54
C LEU A 103 -55.68 -21.21 40.64
N LYS A 104 -56.96 -21.40 40.29
CA LYS A 104 -57.58 -22.73 40.23
C LYS A 104 -56.88 -23.66 39.22
N ASP A 105 -56.35 -23.10 38.13
CA ASP A 105 -55.66 -23.87 37.09
C ASP A 105 -54.35 -24.49 37.58
N LEU A 106 -53.84 -24.01 38.71
CA LEU A 106 -52.63 -24.52 39.35
C LEU A 106 -52.97 -25.38 40.58
N VAL A 107 -53.86 -24.91 41.46
CA VAL A 107 -54.17 -25.57 42.74
C VAL A 107 -55.19 -26.70 42.59
N LYS A 108 -56.09 -26.62 41.61
CA LYS A 108 -57.10 -27.64 41.32
C LYS A 108 -57.27 -27.78 39.80
N PRO A 109 -56.24 -28.32 39.11
CA PRO A 109 -56.20 -28.34 37.66
C PRO A 109 -57.33 -29.20 37.07
N GLU A 110 -57.93 -28.71 35.99
CA GLU A 110 -58.95 -29.41 35.20
C GLU A 110 -58.35 -29.83 33.87
N THR A 111 -58.56 -31.09 33.46
CA THR A 111 -58.05 -31.69 32.23
C THR A 111 -58.14 -30.77 31.01
N ASP A 112 -59.35 -30.29 30.70
CA ASP A 112 -59.59 -29.45 29.52
C ASP A 112 -58.89 -28.10 29.58
N ARG A 113 -58.70 -27.54 30.78
CA ARG A 113 -58.05 -26.23 30.97
C ARG A 113 -56.54 -26.37 30.92
N THR A 114 -55.98 -27.41 31.55
CA THR A 114 -54.55 -27.73 31.48
C THR A 114 -54.12 -27.98 30.04
N GLU A 115 -54.83 -28.83 29.30
CA GLU A 115 -54.57 -29.07 27.87
C GLU A 115 -54.60 -27.78 27.06
N TYR A 116 -55.57 -26.91 27.33
CA TYR A 116 -55.75 -25.67 26.59
C TYR A 116 -54.58 -24.68 26.80
N PHE A 117 -54.16 -24.48 28.04
CA PHE A 117 -53.05 -23.57 28.34
C PHE A 117 -51.69 -24.15 27.94
N VAL A 118 -51.48 -25.45 28.11
CA VAL A 118 -50.27 -26.13 27.59
C VAL A 118 -50.22 -26.01 26.08
N SER A 119 -51.35 -26.21 25.38
CA SER A 119 -51.41 -26.01 23.92
C SER A 119 -51.02 -24.59 23.51
N ALA A 120 -51.47 -23.59 24.26
CA ALA A 120 -51.12 -22.19 24.00
C ALA A 120 -49.61 -21.93 24.12
N LEU A 121 -49.00 -22.40 25.20
CA LEU A 121 -47.57 -22.23 25.45
C LEU A 121 -46.71 -23.01 24.45
N LEU A 122 -47.11 -24.24 24.11
CA LEU A 122 -46.39 -25.06 23.13
C LEU A 122 -46.52 -24.53 21.72
N ASN A 123 -47.68 -24.00 21.34
CA ASN A 123 -47.85 -23.34 20.05
C ASN A 123 -46.91 -22.11 19.92
N PHE A 124 -46.77 -21.33 20.99
CA PHE A 124 -45.76 -20.27 21.03
C PHE A 124 -44.33 -20.82 20.94
N SER A 125 -44.03 -21.91 21.64
CA SER A 125 -42.71 -22.58 21.58
C SER A 125 -42.33 -22.97 20.15
N LEU A 126 -43.23 -23.64 19.43
CA LEU A 126 -43.03 -24.04 18.03
C LEU A 126 -42.85 -22.82 17.10
N HIS A 127 -43.63 -21.76 17.35
CA HIS A 127 -43.46 -20.50 16.62
C HIS A 127 -42.09 -19.87 16.87
N ARG A 128 -41.67 -19.80 18.14
CA ARG A 128 -40.35 -19.28 18.54
C ARG A 128 -39.24 -20.08 17.88
N GLU A 129 -39.29 -21.41 17.93
CA GLU A 129 -38.30 -22.29 17.30
C GLU A 129 -38.18 -22.04 15.79
N THR A 130 -39.33 -21.97 15.10
CA THR A 130 -39.36 -21.66 13.66
C THR A 130 -38.71 -20.31 13.36
N LYS A 131 -38.95 -19.28 14.19
CA LYS A 131 -38.33 -17.96 14.04
C LYS A 131 -36.85 -17.98 14.41
N MET A 132 -36.46 -18.71 15.45
CA MET A 132 -35.07 -18.85 15.86
C MET A 132 -34.24 -19.50 14.77
N ASN A 133 -34.73 -20.54 14.09
CA ASN A 133 -34.04 -21.16 12.97
C ASN A 133 -33.74 -20.18 11.81
N ILE A 134 -34.65 -19.22 11.55
CA ILE A 134 -34.42 -18.15 10.57
C ILE A 134 -33.38 -17.15 11.10
N LEU A 135 -33.48 -16.77 12.39
CA LEU A 135 -32.55 -15.85 13.02
C LEU A 135 -31.14 -16.42 13.14
N THR A 136 -30.98 -17.73 13.37
CA THR A 136 -29.67 -18.40 13.44
C THR A 136 -28.84 -18.11 12.18
N GLN A 137 -29.45 -18.17 10.99
CA GLN A 137 -28.75 -17.84 9.75
C GLN A 137 -28.25 -16.40 9.72
N VAL A 138 -29.02 -15.45 10.27
CA VAL A 138 -28.62 -14.04 10.37
C VAL A 138 -27.52 -13.86 11.41
N VAL A 139 -27.62 -14.56 12.54
CA VAL A 139 -26.60 -14.54 13.60
C VAL A 139 -25.27 -15.11 13.08
N ASP A 140 -25.30 -16.22 12.36
CA ASP A 140 -24.11 -16.82 11.75
C ASP A 140 -23.43 -15.86 10.76
N GLN A 141 -24.23 -15.18 9.92
CA GLN A 141 -23.71 -14.14 9.02
C GLN A 141 -23.11 -12.94 9.77
N LEU A 142 -23.73 -12.51 10.87
CA LEU A 142 -23.20 -11.44 11.72
C LEU A 142 -21.88 -11.86 12.38
N THR A 143 -21.76 -13.11 12.83
CA THR A 143 -20.51 -13.65 13.39
C THR A 143 -19.40 -13.68 12.34
N ASP A 144 -19.66 -14.15 11.11
CA ASP A 144 -18.66 -14.13 10.02
C ASP A 144 -18.22 -12.69 9.69
N ILE A 145 -19.16 -11.74 9.63
CA ILE A 145 -18.84 -10.32 9.43
C ILE A 145 -17.97 -9.77 10.56
N ASP A 146 -18.26 -10.11 11.82
CA ASP A 146 -17.49 -9.66 12.98
C ASP A 146 -16.06 -10.23 12.96
N GLU A 147 -15.90 -11.51 12.61
CA GLU A 147 -14.60 -12.16 12.43
C GLU A 147 -13.79 -11.51 11.31
N ARG A 148 -14.43 -11.23 10.17
CA ARG A 148 -13.80 -10.50 9.06
C ARG A 148 -13.39 -9.09 9.47
N ARG A 149 -14.24 -8.37 10.23
CA ARG A 149 -13.93 -7.03 10.75
C ARG A 149 -12.68 -7.07 11.63
N LYS A 150 -12.63 -7.99 12.59
CA LYS A 150 -11.46 -8.20 13.46
C LYS A 150 -10.20 -8.49 12.64
N GLY A 151 -10.28 -9.38 11.64
CA GLY A 151 -9.16 -9.68 10.76
C GLY A 151 -8.64 -8.47 9.95
N TRP A 152 -9.52 -7.52 9.58
CA TRP A 152 -9.10 -6.27 8.95
C TRP A 152 -8.50 -5.28 9.94
N GLU A 153 -9.05 -5.16 11.14
CA GLU A 153 -8.50 -4.33 12.23
C GLU A 153 -7.08 -4.77 12.60
N ASP A 154 -6.82 -6.09 12.66
CA ASP A 154 -5.49 -6.64 12.90
C ASP A 154 -4.51 -6.29 11.78
N LYS A 155 -4.91 -6.41 10.51
CA LYS A 155 -4.07 -6.03 9.35
C LYS A 155 -3.77 -4.53 9.33
N ILE A 156 -4.76 -3.68 9.63
CA ILE A 156 -4.57 -2.23 9.72
C ILE A 156 -3.55 -1.93 10.82
N SER A 157 -3.66 -2.59 11.97
CA SER A 157 -2.72 -2.42 13.07
C SER A 157 -1.30 -2.84 12.68
N GLN A 158 -1.15 -3.94 11.94
CA GLN A 158 0.16 -4.39 11.41
C GLN A 158 0.76 -3.38 10.44
N PHE A 159 -0.01 -2.90 9.45
CA PHE A 159 0.48 -1.91 8.49
C PHE A 159 0.83 -0.58 9.15
N ASN A 160 0.06 -0.14 10.15
CA ASN A 160 0.38 1.07 10.90
C ASN A 160 1.70 0.94 11.68
N ALA A 161 1.98 -0.24 12.25
CA ALA A 161 3.27 -0.53 12.88
C ALA A 161 4.41 -0.49 11.85
N GLU A 162 4.23 -1.12 10.68
CA GLU A 162 5.25 -1.09 9.62
C GLU A 162 5.52 0.34 9.10
N ILE A 163 4.47 1.15 8.93
CA ILE A 163 4.59 2.57 8.57
C ILE A 163 5.36 3.35 9.65
N ALA A 164 5.11 3.07 10.93
CA ALA A 164 5.83 3.71 12.03
C ALA A 164 7.33 3.35 11.98
N ASP A 165 7.66 2.08 11.76
CA ASP A 165 9.05 1.61 11.64
C ASP A 165 9.78 2.28 10.46
N TYR A 166 9.13 2.36 9.28
CA TYR A 166 9.72 3.07 8.13
C TYR A 166 9.92 4.56 8.39
N ASN A 167 8.97 5.21 9.08
CA ASN A 167 9.11 6.61 9.43
C ASN A 167 10.26 6.84 10.41
N GLU A 168 10.41 5.99 11.42
CA GLU A 168 11.53 6.07 12.37
C GLU A 168 12.88 5.85 11.65
N ALA A 169 12.97 4.86 10.77
CA ALA A 169 14.16 4.63 9.96
C ALA A 169 14.49 5.85 9.10
N ARG A 170 13.49 6.44 8.43
CA ARG A 170 13.65 7.64 7.61
C ARG A 170 14.11 8.84 8.43
N GLU A 171 13.58 9.03 9.65
CA GLU A 171 14.03 10.11 10.54
C GLU A 171 15.48 9.93 10.99
N LYS A 172 15.92 8.69 11.24
CA LYS A 172 17.33 8.37 11.55
C LYS A 172 18.26 8.63 10.36
N GLU A 173 17.80 8.37 9.14
CA GLU A 173 18.60 8.59 7.92
C GLU A 173 18.62 10.05 7.45
N LEU A 174 17.57 10.83 7.76
CA LEU A 174 17.46 12.23 7.37
C LEU A 174 18.70 13.10 7.68
N PRO A 175 19.31 13.07 8.88
CA PRO A 175 20.50 13.87 9.16
C PRO A 175 21.71 13.47 8.30
N LEU A 176 21.89 12.16 8.03
CA LEU A 176 22.96 11.65 7.17
C LEU A 176 22.79 12.15 5.73
N VAL A 177 21.56 12.10 5.22
CA VAL A 177 21.23 12.61 3.88
C VAL A 177 21.51 14.11 3.80
N GLN A 178 21.10 14.89 4.82
CA GLN A 178 21.37 16.33 4.88
C GLN A 178 22.85 16.66 4.93
N GLU A 179 23.65 15.89 5.69
CA GLU A 179 25.11 16.05 5.74
C GLU A 179 25.75 15.80 4.38
N VAL A 180 25.38 14.70 3.71
CA VAL A 180 25.87 14.37 2.37
C VAL A 180 25.49 15.46 1.36
N ASP A 181 24.23 15.92 1.38
CA ASP A 181 23.75 16.99 0.50
C ASP A 181 24.50 18.31 0.72
N ALA A 182 24.78 18.67 1.98
CA ALA A 182 25.57 19.84 2.32
C ALA A 182 26.99 19.72 1.74
N LYS A 183 27.62 18.56 1.89
CA LYS A 183 28.98 18.28 1.38
C LYS A 183 29.04 18.28 -0.14
N VAL A 184 28.01 17.74 -0.80
CA VAL A 184 27.87 17.79 -2.27
C VAL A 184 27.73 19.23 -2.77
N LYS A 185 26.94 20.06 -2.08
CA LYS A 185 26.81 21.49 -2.40
C LYS A 185 28.13 22.25 -2.21
N GLU A 186 28.83 21.98 -1.12
CA GLU A 186 30.16 22.56 -0.86
C GLU A 186 31.15 22.19 -1.97
N LEU A 187 31.27 20.90 -2.29
CA LEU A 187 32.16 20.41 -3.35
C LEU A 187 31.83 21.04 -4.70
N HIS A 188 30.55 21.17 -5.06
CA HIS A 188 30.15 21.86 -6.29
C HIS A 188 30.60 23.33 -6.31
N GLN A 189 30.48 24.04 -5.18
CA GLN A 189 30.97 25.42 -5.07
C GLN A 189 32.49 25.47 -5.20
N THR A 190 33.22 24.56 -4.54
CA THR A 190 34.69 24.49 -4.63
C THR A 190 35.14 24.21 -6.06
N VAL A 191 34.52 23.25 -6.75
CA VAL A 191 34.83 22.92 -8.16
C VAL A 191 34.56 24.12 -9.06
N SER A 192 33.44 24.81 -8.88
CA SER A 192 33.13 26.04 -9.62
C SER A 192 34.18 27.13 -9.37
N GLY A 193 34.58 27.33 -8.11
CA GLY A 193 35.63 28.27 -7.73
C GLY A 193 36.99 27.95 -8.36
N LEU A 194 37.41 26.69 -8.30
CA LEU A 194 38.64 26.20 -8.90
C LEU A 194 38.63 26.33 -10.43
N ASN A 195 37.51 26.04 -11.09
CA ASN A 195 37.36 26.25 -12.54
C ASN A 195 37.51 27.73 -12.92
N ASN A 196 36.94 28.64 -12.13
CA ASN A 196 37.10 30.08 -12.34
C ASN A 196 38.56 30.52 -12.15
N GLN A 197 39.25 30.02 -11.12
CA GLN A 197 40.68 30.27 -10.91
C GLN A 197 41.53 29.69 -12.04
N GLN A 198 41.22 28.48 -12.52
CA GLN A 198 41.92 27.88 -13.65
C GLN A 198 41.75 28.74 -14.91
N LYS A 199 40.55 29.24 -15.17
CA LYS A 199 40.27 30.14 -16.30
C LYS A 199 41.05 31.45 -16.19
N SER A 200 41.07 32.08 -15.00
CA SER A 200 41.81 33.34 -14.80
C SER A 200 43.32 33.16 -14.96
N LEU A 201 43.88 32.06 -14.43
CA LEU A 201 45.29 31.71 -14.58
C LEU A 201 45.65 31.42 -16.05
N ARG A 202 44.80 30.72 -16.80
CA ARG A 202 44.99 30.52 -18.25
C ARG A 202 45.06 31.84 -19.00
N THR A 203 44.14 32.77 -18.72
CA THR A 203 44.13 34.11 -19.32
C THR A 203 45.39 34.90 -18.94
N SER A 204 45.83 34.85 -17.67
CA SER A 204 47.06 35.50 -17.22
C SER A 204 48.30 34.93 -17.94
N ARG A 205 48.39 33.59 -18.04
CA ARG A 205 49.46 32.91 -18.76
C ARG A 205 49.53 33.34 -20.23
N GLN A 206 48.37 33.47 -20.89
CA GLN A 206 48.30 33.93 -22.27
C GLN A 206 48.82 35.37 -22.41
N LYS A 207 48.40 36.28 -21.54
CA LYS A 207 48.90 37.67 -21.49
C LYS A 207 50.41 37.75 -21.26
N LEU A 208 50.94 36.92 -20.37
CA LEU A 208 52.38 36.82 -20.12
C LEU A 208 53.13 36.33 -21.37
N LYS A 209 52.58 35.35 -22.09
CA LYS A 209 53.15 34.85 -23.34
C LYS A 209 53.17 35.91 -24.45
N GLU A 210 52.09 36.69 -24.57
CA GLU A 210 52.02 37.84 -25.48
C GLU A 210 53.09 38.88 -25.15
N LYS A 211 53.24 39.24 -23.87
CA LYS A 211 54.31 40.15 -23.42
C LYS A 211 55.71 39.64 -23.71
N ILE A 212 55.96 38.34 -23.57
CA ILE A 212 57.26 37.74 -23.92
C ILE A 212 57.52 37.95 -25.41
N GLY A 213 56.55 37.65 -26.28
CA GLY A 213 56.68 37.88 -27.72
C GLY A 213 56.92 39.35 -28.08
N GLU A 214 56.21 40.28 -27.46
CA GLU A 214 56.43 41.73 -27.65
C GLU A 214 57.85 42.16 -27.24
N ILE A 215 58.38 41.62 -26.16
CA ILE A 215 59.74 41.91 -25.69
C ILE A 215 60.76 41.31 -26.65
N GLU A 216 60.58 40.06 -27.10
CA GLU A 216 61.44 39.41 -28.09
C GLU A 216 61.50 40.18 -29.42
N GLU A 217 60.36 40.70 -29.88
CA GLU A 217 60.29 41.54 -31.08
C GLU A 217 61.05 42.87 -30.89
N LYS A 218 60.88 43.53 -29.73
CA LYS A 218 61.63 44.74 -29.37
C LYS A 218 63.13 44.48 -29.29
N VAL A 219 63.54 43.37 -28.70
CA VAL A 219 64.96 42.96 -28.63
C VAL A 219 65.51 42.76 -30.03
N SER A 220 64.80 42.01 -30.89
CA SER A 220 65.21 41.76 -32.27
C SER A 220 65.33 43.06 -33.09
N SER A 221 64.39 44.00 -32.91
CA SER A 221 64.43 45.33 -33.54
C SER A 221 65.60 46.18 -33.05
N ALA A 222 65.89 46.16 -31.74
CA ALA A 222 67.02 46.85 -31.16
C ALA A 222 68.36 46.26 -31.64
N GLU A 223 68.48 44.93 -31.70
CA GLU A 223 69.64 44.23 -32.26
C GLU A 223 69.85 44.60 -33.73
N PHE A 224 68.80 44.62 -34.54
CA PHE A 224 68.86 45.07 -35.93
C PHE A 224 69.36 46.52 -36.05
N SER A 225 68.79 47.42 -35.24
CA SER A 225 69.17 48.84 -35.22
C SER A 225 70.63 49.04 -34.77
N LEU A 226 71.09 48.22 -33.82
CA LEU A 226 72.49 48.22 -33.36
C LEU A 226 73.42 47.76 -34.48
N VAL A 227 73.08 46.68 -35.20
CA VAL A 227 73.86 46.20 -36.34
C VAL A 227 73.93 47.26 -37.43
N GLN A 228 72.81 47.91 -37.76
CA GLN A 228 72.78 49.03 -38.72
C GLN A 228 73.68 50.18 -38.26
N SER A 229 73.57 50.59 -36.99
CA SER A 229 74.39 51.66 -36.42
C SER A 229 75.88 51.31 -36.44
N VAL A 230 76.25 50.05 -36.15
CA VAL A 230 77.65 49.57 -36.24
C VAL A 230 78.15 49.63 -37.68
N GLN A 231 77.33 49.22 -38.66
CA GLN A 231 77.67 49.29 -40.08
C GLN A 231 77.84 50.74 -40.56
N GLU A 232 76.94 51.64 -40.15
CA GLU A 232 77.05 53.07 -40.44
C GLU A 232 78.28 53.69 -39.76
N ASN A 233 78.59 53.32 -38.52
CA ASN A 233 79.81 53.74 -37.83
C ASN A 233 81.07 53.26 -38.56
N ALA A 234 81.08 52.02 -39.08
CA ALA A 234 82.16 51.50 -39.91
C ALA A 234 82.30 52.29 -41.23
N ASN A 235 81.19 52.58 -41.90
CA ASN A 235 81.18 53.41 -43.11
C ASN A 235 81.69 54.84 -42.82
N LEU A 236 81.28 55.46 -41.72
CA LEU A 236 81.77 56.78 -41.31
C LEU A 236 83.25 56.73 -40.93
N ARG A 237 83.70 55.71 -40.20
CA ARG A 237 85.12 55.47 -39.90
C ARG A 237 85.97 55.30 -41.16
N SER A 238 85.43 54.73 -42.23
CA SER A 238 86.13 54.66 -43.54
C SER A 238 86.20 56.01 -44.28
N ARG A 239 85.35 56.98 -43.92
CA ARG A 239 85.35 58.35 -44.45
C ARG A 239 86.15 59.33 -43.61
N ILE A 240 86.57 58.94 -42.41
CA ILE A 240 87.48 59.72 -41.57
C ILE A 240 88.91 59.50 -42.08
N VAL A 241 89.58 60.58 -42.46
CA VAL A 241 91.02 60.59 -42.78
C VAL A 241 91.78 60.24 -41.50
N GLN A 242 92.32 59.01 -41.43
CA GLN A 242 92.90 58.45 -40.20
C GLN A 242 94.25 59.07 -39.77
N SER A 243 94.80 60.04 -40.52
CA SER A 243 95.95 60.85 -40.09
C SER A 243 96.19 62.02 -41.06
N PRO A 244 95.72 63.23 -40.76
CA PRO A 244 96.13 64.46 -41.45
C PRO A 244 97.65 64.69 -41.36
N ASP A 245 98.30 64.20 -40.31
CA ASP A 245 99.76 64.32 -40.10
C ASP A 245 100.62 63.47 -41.06
N LYS A 246 100.05 62.49 -41.77
CA LYS A 246 100.78 61.70 -42.78
C LYS A 246 100.98 62.43 -44.11
N LEU A 247 100.21 63.48 -44.39
CA LEU A 247 100.36 64.27 -45.62
C LEU A 247 101.43 65.38 -45.52
N GLN A 248 101.81 65.78 -44.29
CA GLN A 248 102.84 66.82 -44.06
C GLN A 248 104.25 66.24 -43.82
N ARG A 249 104.37 64.95 -43.45
CA ARG A 249 105.66 64.24 -43.26
C ARG A 249 106.23 63.60 -44.54
N ALA A 250 105.43 63.38 -45.57
CA ALA A 250 105.87 62.77 -46.85
C ALA A 250 106.74 63.69 -47.74
N LEU A 251 106.93 64.96 -47.37
CA LEU A 251 107.68 65.94 -48.17
C LEU A 251 109.11 66.22 -47.64
N GLU A 252 109.38 65.95 -46.35
CA GLU A 252 110.71 66.12 -45.74
C GLU A 252 111.54 64.81 -45.71
N GLU A 253 110.89 63.64 -45.70
CA GLU A 253 111.55 62.32 -45.62
C GLU A 253 112.18 61.87 -46.97
N LYS A 254 111.84 62.54 -48.09
CA LYS A 254 112.35 62.26 -49.45
C LYS A 254 113.77 62.75 -49.75
N LYS A 255 114.49 63.35 -48.78
CA LYS A 255 115.87 63.84 -48.97
C LYS A 255 116.96 63.02 -48.27
N SER A 256 116.65 62.12 -47.33
CA SER A 256 117.70 61.47 -46.52
C SER A 256 117.78 59.93 -46.57
N VAL A 257 116.76 59.23 -47.08
CA VAL A 257 116.69 57.74 -47.04
C VAL A 257 117.20 57.08 -48.34
N ARG A 258 117.73 57.86 -49.29
CA ARG A 258 118.26 57.36 -50.57
C ARG A 258 119.58 56.58 -50.43
N GLU A 259 120.34 56.78 -49.35
CA GLU A 259 121.72 56.29 -49.28
C GLU A 259 121.97 55.10 -48.34
N GLU A 260 121.04 54.75 -47.46
CA GLU A 260 121.23 53.64 -46.50
C GLU A 260 120.38 52.39 -46.79
N ALA A 261 119.36 52.49 -47.65
CA ALA A 261 118.47 51.36 -48.00
C ALA A 261 119.03 50.41 -49.09
N LYS A 262 120.22 50.68 -49.64
CA LYS A 262 120.81 49.91 -50.76
C LYS A 262 121.54 48.63 -50.32
N ASN A 263 121.81 48.43 -49.03
CA ASN A 263 122.67 47.32 -48.55
C ASN A 263 122.01 46.31 -47.60
N ALA A 264 120.76 46.51 -47.16
CA ALA A 264 120.10 45.59 -46.21
C ALA A 264 118.94 44.75 -46.82
N GLU A 265 118.52 45.04 -48.05
CA GLU A 265 117.35 44.42 -48.70
C GLU A 265 117.58 42.95 -49.14
N ARG A 266 118.83 42.52 -49.36
CA ARG A 266 119.10 41.26 -50.07
C ARG A 266 119.07 39.98 -49.20
N SER A 267 119.03 40.07 -47.87
CA SER A 267 119.15 38.87 -47.01
C SER A 267 117.90 38.50 -46.22
N ALA A 268 116.87 39.36 -46.17
CA ALA A 268 115.69 39.14 -45.32
C ALA A 268 114.47 38.57 -46.06
N LYS A 269 114.47 38.54 -47.40
CA LYS A 269 113.30 38.10 -48.20
C LYS A 269 113.15 36.58 -48.31
N GLN A 270 114.20 35.79 -48.04
CA GLN A 270 114.18 34.33 -48.29
C GLN A 270 113.61 33.49 -47.13
N SER A 271 113.37 34.07 -45.94
CA SER A 271 112.91 33.33 -44.75
C SER A 271 111.40 33.48 -44.45
N PHE A 272 110.69 34.38 -45.12
CA PHE A 272 109.30 34.72 -44.76
C PHE A 272 108.24 33.95 -45.58
N GLU A 273 108.60 33.47 -46.78
CA GLU A 273 107.64 32.80 -47.68
C GLU A 273 107.34 31.35 -47.26
N GLU A 274 108.15 30.71 -46.40
CA GLU A 274 107.91 29.34 -45.92
C GLU A 274 106.86 29.22 -44.79
N LYS A 275 106.55 30.31 -44.07
CA LYS A 275 105.61 30.24 -42.91
C LYS A 275 104.15 30.53 -43.24
N THR A 276 103.86 31.16 -44.38
CA THR A 276 102.50 31.60 -44.71
C THR A 276 101.60 30.47 -45.21
N ALA A 277 102.16 29.32 -45.63
CA ALA A 277 101.38 28.16 -46.07
C ALA A 277 100.88 27.25 -44.94
N VAL A 278 101.48 27.33 -43.74
CA VAL A 278 101.14 26.45 -42.60
C VAL A 278 99.92 26.95 -41.82
N ASP A 279 99.76 28.28 -41.68
CA ASP A 279 98.64 28.88 -40.95
C ASP A 279 97.28 28.72 -41.67
N GLU A 280 97.27 28.69 -43.00
CA GLU A 280 96.04 28.56 -43.78
C GLU A 280 95.46 27.12 -43.73
N VAL A 281 96.32 26.11 -43.55
CA VAL A 281 95.91 24.71 -43.35
C VAL A 281 95.37 24.51 -41.93
N TYR A 282 96.00 25.11 -40.91
CA TYR A 282 95.54 25.05 -39.52
C TYR A 282 94.18 25.75 -39.31
N ALA A 283 93.93 26.87 -39.98
CA ALA A 283 92.64 27.57 -39.91
C ALA A 283 91.49 26.75 -40.54
N LYS A 284 91.74 26.03 -41.65
CA LYS A 284 90.75 25.14 -42.27
C LYS A 284 90.49 23.86 -41.46
N VAL A 285 91.50 23.31 -40.79
CA VAL A 285 91.35 22.17 -39.88
C VAL A 285 90.61 22.56 -38.60
N SER A 286 90.92 23.71 -38.00
CA SER A 286 90.22 24.21 -36.80
C SER A 286 88.73 24.46 -37.05
N LYS A 287 88.37 25.05 -38.20
CA LYS A 287 86.97 25.27 -38.58
C LYS A 287 86.19 23.97 -38.84
N LYS A 288 86.86 22.93 -39.37
CA LYS A 288 86.28 21.58 -39.49
C LYS A 288 86.17 20.87 -38.14
N LEU A 289 87.14 21.05 -37.25
CA LEU A 289 87.15 20.46 -35.91
C LEU A 289 86.04 21.06 -35.03
N SER A 290 85.79 22.38 -35.08
CA SER A 290 84.65 23.00 -34.39
C SER A 290 83.30 22.55 -34.95
N LYS A 291 83.20 22.31 -36.26
CA LYS A 291 81.96 21.79 -36.87
C LYS A 291 81.69 20.33 -36.47
N HIS A 292 82.75 19.51 -36.39
CA HIS A 292 82.65 18.14 -35.87
C HIS A 292 82.40 18.11 -34.35
N LEU A 293 82.95 19.05 -33.57
CA LEU A 293 82.68 19.17 -32.14
C LEU A 293 81.21 19.55 -31.87
N ALA A 294 80.65 20.48 -32.64
CA ALA A 294 79.22 20.83 -32.57
C ALA A 294 78.31 19.67 -32.99
N GLN A 295 78.70 18.91 -34.03
CA GLN A 295 78.01 17.67 -34.41
C GLN A 295 78.14 16.59 -33.31
N MET A 296 79.29 16.49 -32.64
CA MET A 296 79.51 15.54 -31.56
C MET A 296 78.72 15.90 -30.29
N GLN A 297 78.55 17.20 -30.00
CA GLN A 297 77.68 17.70 -28.93
C GLN A 297 76.20 17.46 -29.26
N ALA A 298 75.77 17.69 -30.50
CA ALA A 298 74.41 17.39 -30.95
C ALA A 298 74.10 15.87 -30.90
N ILE A 299 75.09 15.03 -31.25
CA ILE A 299 74.99 13.57 -31.12
C ILE A 299 74.98 13.17 -29.63
N GLN A 300 75.77 13.82 -28.76
CA GLN A 300 75.77 13.56 -27.32
C GLN A 300 74.44 13.96 -26.64
N GLU A 301 73.83 15.07 -27.05
CA GLU A 301 72.49 15.49 -26.63
C GLU A 301 71.41 14.54 -27.15
N GLN A 302 71.51 14.07 -28.41
CA GLN A 302 70.64 13.00 -28.92
C GLN A 302 70.82 11.67 -28.18
N VAL A 303 72.04 11.31 -27.77
CA VAL A 303 72.31 10.10 -26.97
C VAL A 303 71.77 10.24 -25.54
N ASN A 304 71.84 11.43 -24.94
CA ASN A 304 71.27 11.69 -23.62
C ASN A 304 69.74 11.73 -23.65
N SER A 305 69.14 12.30 -24.70
CA SER A 305 67.71 12.22 -25.02
C SER A 305 67.26 10.77 -25.24
N ALA A 306 67.99 10.00 -26.05
CA ALA A 306 67.70 8.59 -26.29
C ALA A 306 67.80 7.73 -25.02
N LYS A 307 68.72 8.05 -24.09
CA LYS A 307 68.82 7.39 -22.77
C LYS A 307 67.69 7.77 -21.82
N SER A 308 67.14 8.99 -21.89
CA SER A 308 65.93 9.36 -21.15
C SER A 308 64.71 8.64 -21.73
N VAL A 309 64.59 8.61 -23.07
CA VAL A 309 63.53 7.87 -23.77
C VAL A 309 63.62 6.36 -23.48
N ASP A 310 64.80 5.74 -23.38
CA ASP A 310 64.93 4.32 -22.98
C ASP A 310 64.48 4.05 -21.53
N ARG A 311 64.73 4.99 -20.61
CA ARG A 311 64.21 4.92 -19.23
C ARG A 311 62.70 5.10 -19.19
N ASP A 312 62.17 6.04 -19.97
CA ASP A 312 60.73 6.29 -20.08
C ASP A 312 60.03 5.11 -20.78
N VAL A 313 60.65 4.47 -21.77
CA VAL A 313 60.13 3.24 -22.43
C VAL A 313 60.13 2.06 -21.46
N LYS A 314 61.14 1.89 -20.59
CA LYS A 314 61.13 0.86 -19.54
C LYS A 314 60.07 1.14 -18.46
N ALA A 315 59.87 2.40 -18.08
CA ALA A 315 58.82 2.81 -17.14
C ALA A 315 57.41 2.64 -17.74
N VAL A 316 57.22 2.96 -19.02
CA VAL A 316 55.97 2.75 -19.76
C VAL A 316 55.70 1.26 -19.97
N LYS A 317 56.73 0.44 -20.23
CA LYS A 317 56.60 -1.02 -20.38
C LYS A 317 56.22 -1.72 -19.05
N ALA A 318 56.72 -1.23 -17.92
CA ALA A 318 56.29 -1.71 -16.59
C ALA A 318 54.82 -1.32 -16.29
N LYS A 319 54.41 -0.08 -16.62
CA LYS A 319 53.01 0.35 -16.48
C LYS A 319 52.05 -0.37 -17.42
N LEU A 320 52.47 -0.68 -18.66
CA LEU A 320 51.68 -1.48 -19.61
C LEU A 320 51.49 -2.94 -19.16
N SER A 321 52.45 -3.49 -18.41
CA SER A 321 52.33 -4.81 -17.80
C SER A 321 51.32 -4.81 -16.65
N ASP A 322 51.34 -3.79 -15.80
CA ASP A 322 50.37 -3.62 -14.70
C ASP A 322 48.95 -3.34 -15.23
N ASP A 323 48.81 -2.44 -16.20
CA ASP A 323 47.53 -2.16 -16.88
C ASP A 323 46.99 -3.41 -17.58
N GLY A 324 47.86 -4.28 -18.10
CA GLY A 324 47.49 -5.57 -18.70
C GLY A 324 46.90 -6.56 -17.67
N VAL A 325 47.39 -6.56 -16.43
CA VAL A 325 46.84 -7.38 -15.33
C VAL A 325 45.50 -6.81 -14.87
N VAL A 326 45.38 -5.49 -14.74
CA VAL A 326 44.11 -4.81 -14.38
C VAL A 326 43.06 -5.01 -15.47
N SER A 327 43.44 -4.91 -16.74
CA SER A 327 42.54 -5.13 -17.89
C SER A 327 42.01 -6.57 -17.92
N LYS A 328 42.86 -7.59 -17.70
CA LYS A 328 42.42 -8.99 -17.60
C LYS A 328 41.51 -9.25 -16.38
N SER A 329 41.79 -8.62 -15.25
CA SER A 329 40.93 -8.66 -14.05
C SER A 329 39.56 -8.01 -14.32
N LEU A 330 39.52 -6.88 -15.01
CA LEU A 330 38.28 -6.21 -15.38
C LEU A 330 37.50 -7.03 -16.43
N GLN A 331 38.17 -7.65 -17.39
CA GLN A 331 37.56 -8.57 -18.37
C GLN A 331 36.90 -9.76 -17.67
N ALA A 332 37.56 -10.37 -16.68
CA ALA A 332 36.99 -11.48 -15.90
C ALA A 332 35.76 -11.06 -15.09
N LYS A 333 35.79 -9.86 -14.48
CA LYS A 333 34.61 -9.30 -13.79
C LYS A 333 33.47 -8.95 -14.75
N LEU A 334 33.78 -8.55 -15.98
CA LEU A 334 32.77 -8.26 -17.00
C LEU A 334 32.02 -9.53 -17.38
N VAL A 335 32.74 -10.62 -17.66
CA VAL A 335 32.15 -11.94 -17.96
C VAL A 335 31.33 -12.49 -16.78
N GLU A 336 31.80 -12.32 -15.54
CA GLU A 336 31.03 -12.70 -14.34
C GLU A 336 29.73 -11.89 -14.22
N ARG A 337 29.77 -10.60 -14.55
CA ARG A 337 28.59 -9.72 -14.50
C ARG A 337 27.62 -10.01 -15.64
N GLU A 338 28.10 -10.31 -16.84
CA GLU A 338 27.28 -10.76 -17.97
C GLU A 338 26.56 -12.07 -17.64
N GLY A 339 27.24 -13.05 -17.05
CA GLY A 339 26.59 -14.29 -16.59
C GLY A 339 25.51 -14.07 -15.54
N LYS A 340 25.69 -13.12 -14.61
CA LYS A 340 24.64 -12.74 -13.64
C LYS A 340 23.46 -12.04 -14.30
N VAL A 341 23.69 -11.23 -15.32
CA VAL A 341 22.64 -10.56 -16.10
C VAL A 341 21.80 -11.61 -16.85
N GLU A 342 22.43 -12.63 -17.45
CA GLU A 342 21.72 -13.73 -18.11
C GLU A 342 20.86 -14.54 -17.13
N GLN A 343 21.41 -14.87 -15.95
CA GLN A 343 20.64 -15.57 -14.91
C GLN A 343 19.43 -14.77 -14.42
N LEU A 344 19.60 -13.46 -14.19
CA LEU A 344 18.51 -12.58 -13.78
C LEU A 344 17.46 -12.39 -14.87
N ASN A 345 17.88 -12.34 -16.15
CA ASN A 345 16.95 -12.28 -17.27
C ASN A 345 16.13 -13.56 -17.43
N GLU A 346 16.72 -14.74 -17.20
CA GLU A 346 15.98 -16.00 -17.26
C GLU A 346 15.00 -16.11 -16.08
N LEU A 347 15.41 -15.71 -14.88
CA LEU A 347 14.52 -15.65 -13.71
C LEU A 347 13.35 -14.67 -13.94
N LYS A 348 13.61 -13.51 -14.55
CA LYS A 348 12.58 -12.55 -14.94
C LYS A 348 11.57 -13.16 -15.91
N LYS A 349 12.05 -13.85 -16.97
CA LYS A 349 11.16 -14.55 -17.92
C LYS A 349 10.30 -15.62 -17.24
N GLN A 350 10.86 -16.34 -16.27
CA GLN A 350 10.10 -17.34 -15.53
C GLN A 350 8.99 -16.71 -14.69
N LEU A 351 9.29 -15.63 -13.97
CA LEU A 351 8.30 -14.88 -13.19
C LEU A 351 7.22 -14.23 -14.07
N GLU A 352 7.58 -13.73 -15.26
CA GLU A 352 6.61 -13.20 -16.23
C GLU A 352 5.63 -14.29 -16.71
N ARG A 353 6.12 -15.51 -17.00
CA ARG A 353 5.26 -16.64 -17.37
C ARG A 353 4.34 -17.07 -16.22
N GLU A 354 4.86 -17.12 -14.99
CA GLU A 354 4.04 -17.45 -13.81
C GLU A 354 2.96 -16.40 -13.54
N ARG A 355 3.29 -15.11 -13.72
CA ARG A 355 2.31 -14.02 -13.65
C ARG A 355 1.21 -14.22 -14.69
N ASP A 356 1.59 -14.50 -15.93
CA ASP A 356 0.62 -14.64 -17.02
C ASP A 356 -0.33 -15.82 -16.80
N VAL A 357 0.20 -16.98 -16.36
CA VAL A 357 -0.64 -18.15 -16.01
C VAL A 357 -1.59 -17.82 -14.87
N LYS A 358 -1.12 -17.18 -13.79
CA LYS A 358 -1.98 -16.78 -12.67
C LYS A 358 -3.04 -15.76 -13.07
N PHE A 359 -2.71 -14.84 -13.97
CA PHE A 359 -3.66 -13.86 -14.48
C PHE A 359 -4.74 -14.53 -15.34
N GLU A 360 -4.35 -15.46 -16.20
CA GLU A 360 -5.28 -16.25 -17.02
C GLU A 360 -6.23 -17.09 -16.15
N GLU A 361 -5.70 -17.77 -15.12
CA GLU A 361 -6.49 -18.53 -14.15
C GLU A 361 -7.46 -17.63 -13.37
N ALA A 362 -6.99 -16.52 -12.82
CA ALA A 362 -7.84 -15.57 -12.10
C ALA A 362 -8.92 -14.97 -13.00
N SER A 363 -8.60 -14.68 -14.25
CA SER A 363 -9.55 -14.14 -15.22
C SER A 363 -10.62 -15.18 -15.60
N LYS A 364 -10.25 -16.46 -15.66
CA LYS A 364 -11.21 -17.56 -15.90
C LYS A 364 -12.13 -17.78 -14.71
N ASP A 365 -11.60 -17.72 -13.49
CA ASP A 365 -12.38 -17.84 -12.25
C ASP A 365 -13.36 -16.67 -12.10
N LEU A 366 -12.93 -15.44 -12.40
CA LEU A 366 -13.79 -14.26 -12.40
C LEU A 366 -14.98 -14.45 -13.37
N ASN A 367 -14.71 -14.89 -14.60
CA ASN A 367 -15.74 -15.08 -15.61
C ASN A 367 -16.74 -16.18 -15.23
N ASN A 368 -16.28 -17.25 -14.55
CA ASN A 368 -17.16 -18.29 -14.01
C ASN A 368 -18.08 -17.73 -12.92
N VAL A 369 -17.54 -16.92 -12.00
CA VAL A 369 -18.33 -16.27 -10.94
C VAL A 369 -19.34 -15.29 -11.53
N GLU A 370 -18.97 -14.50 -12.53
CA GLU A 370 -19.89 -13.60 -13.24
C GLU A 370 -21.07 -14.38 -13.85
N LEU A 371 -20.81 -15.50 -14.54
CA LEU A 371 -21.86 -16.35 -15.09
C LEU A 371 -22.78 -16.93 -14.00
N GLU A 372 -22.23 -17.34 -12.85
CA GLU A 372 -23.00 -17.85 -11.73
C GLU A 372 -23.89 -16.76 -11.10
N VAL A 373 -23.35 -15.56 -10.90
CA VAL A 373 -24.10 -14.39 -10.40
C VAL A 373 -25.23 -14.02 -11.37
N GLU A 374 -24.95 -13.98 -12.67
CA GLU A 374 -25.94 -13.71 -13.71
C GLU A 374 -27.06 -14.76 -13.73
N SER A 375 -26.73 -16.03 -13.48
CA SER A 375 -27.71 -17.11 -13.34
C SER A 375 -28.59 -16.92 -12.11
N ARG A 376 -27.98 -16.69 -10.94
CA ARG A 376 -28.72 -16.45 -9.69
C ARG A 376 -29.61 -15.22 -9.76
N ARG A 377 -29.16 -14.16 -10.44
CA ARG A 377 -29.97 -12.96 -10.70
C ARG A 377 -31.23 -13.30 -11.49
N ARG A 378 -31.11 -14.06 -12.57
CA ARG A 378 -32.25 -14.51 -13.38
C ARG A 378 -33.24 -15.38 -12.58
N ASP A 379 -32.72 -16.26 -11.72
CA ASP A 379 -33.56 -17.09 -10.85
C ASP A 379 -34.32 -16.24 -9.81
N LEU A 380 -33.66 -15.24 -9.23
CA LEU A 380 -34.30 -14.30 -8.30
C LEU A 380 -35.36 -13.45 -8.99
N GLU A 381 -35.11 -12.93 -10.19
CA GLU A 381 -36.11 -12.21 -10.98
C GLU A 381 -37.33 -13.08 -11.32
N ALA A 382 -37.11 -14.35 -11.65
CA ALA A 382 -38.21 -15.28 -11.90
C ALA A 382 -39.04 -15.55 -10.64
N ARG A 383 -38.39 -15.73 -9.48
CA ARG A 383 -39.06 -15.88 -8.19
C ARG A 383 -39.83 -14.62 -7.79
N GLN A 384 -39.26 -13.45 -8.01
CA GLN A 384 -39.91 -12.17 -7.72
C GLN A 384 -41.22 -12.02 -8.51
N LYS A 385 -41.19 -12.30 -9.82
CA LYS A 385 -42.41 -12.28 -10.65
C LYS A 385 -43.45 -13.30 -10.18
N ALA A 386 -43.03 -14.48 -9.73
CA ALA A 386 -43.95 -15.49 -9.21
C ALA A 386 -44.61 -15.04 -7.89
N VAL A 387 -43.85 -14.38 -7.00
CA VAL A 387 -44.37 -13.79 -5.77
C VAL A 387 -45.35 -12.66 -6.07
N GLU A 388 -45.02 -11.76 -7.00
CA GLU A 388 -45.90 -10.67 -7.43
C GLU A 388 -47.24 -11.21 -7.96
N ALA A 389 -47.20 -12.22 -8.83
CA ALA A 389 -48.41 -12.88 -9.33
C ALA A 389 -49.24 -13.53 -8.22
N ALA A 390 -48.59 -14.18 -7.24
CA ALA A 390 -49.28 -14.78 -6.10
C ALA A 390 -49.93 -13.71 -5.19
N VAL A 391 -49.28 -12.56 -4.99
CA VAL A 391 -49.85 -11.43 -4.24
C VAL A 391 -51.08 -10.87 -4.95
N GLU A 392 -51.02 -10.68 -6.27
CA GLU A 392 -52.18 -10.24 -7.06
C GLU A 392 -53.36 -11.23 -6.95
N GLU A 393 -53.08 -12.53 -6.95
CA GLU A 393 -54.11 -13.57 -6.76
C GLU A 393 -54.71 -13.50 -5.35
N VAL A 394 -53.88 -13.36 -4.31
CA VAL A 394 -54.33 -13.21 -2.92
C VAL A 394 -55.18 -11.95 -2.74
N ASP A 395 -54.80 -10.82 -3.33
CA ASP A 395 -55.56 -9.57 -3.28
C ASP A 395 -56.92 -9.73 -3.98
N SER A 396 -56.95 -10.42 -5.13
CA SER A 396 -58.19 -10.76 -5.85
C SER A 396 -59.12 -11.64 -5.01
N ILE A 397 -58.58 -12.69 -4.38
CA ILE A 397 -59.33 -13.58 -3.49
C ILE A 397 -59.83 -12.84 -2.25
N THR A 398 -59.01 -11.97 -1.67
CA THR A 398 -59.36 -11.17 -0.49
C THR A 398 -60.51 -10.21 -0.80
N SER A 399 -60.45 -9.53 -1.95
CA SER A 399 -61.52 -8.65 -2.43
C SER A 399 -62.83 -9.42 -2.66
N LYS A 400 -62.78 -10.57 -3.34
CA LYS A 400 -63.96 -11.45 -3.51
C LYS A 400 -64.53 -11.92 -2.17
N THR A 401 -63.67 -12.29 -1.23
CA THR A 401 -64.09 -12.75 0.11
C THR A 401 -64.76 -11.64 0.91
N ALA A 402 -64.25 -10.40 0.81
CA ALA A 402 -64.87 -9.24 1.44
C ALA A 402 -66.26 -8.96 0.86
N SER A 403 -66.40 -8.98 -0.47
CA SER A 403 -67.68 -8.80 -1.15
C SER A 403 -68.70 -9.88 -0.77
N ILE A 404 -68.30 -11.15 -0.71
CA ILE A 404 -69.17 -12.25 -0.28
C ILE A 404 -69.59 -12.10 1.19
N LYS A 405 -68.67 -11.69 2.08
CA LYS A 405 -69.00 -11.43 3.49
C LYS A 405 -70.01 -10.30 3.63
N GLU A 406 -69.88 -9.23 2.87
CA GLU A 406 -70.79 -8.09 2.89
C GLU A 406 -72.18 -8.47 2.35
N ALA A 407 -72.24 -9.20 1.23
CA ALA A 407 -73.48 -9.76 0.71
C ALA A 407 -74.16 -10.68 1.75
N GLY A 408 -73.42 -11.62 2.34
CA GLY A 408 -73.96 -12.53 3.36
C GLY A 408 -74.40 -11.83 4.65
N ALA A 409 -73.74 -10.74 5.06
CA ALA A 409 -74.17 -9.91 6.18
C ALA A 409 -75.48 -9.17 5.87
N THR A 410 -75.67 -8.78 4.61
CA THR A 410 -76.90 -8.14 4.12
C THR A 410 -78.06 -9.16 4.14
N ASP A 411 -77.82 -10.36 3.61
CA ASP A 411 -78.80 -11.46 3.63
C ASP A 411 -79.19 -11.86 5.05
N GLN A 412 -78.23 -11.95 5.98
CA GLN A 412 -78.51 -12.24 7.40
C GLN A 412 -79.39 -11.18 8.05
N LYS A 413 -79.15 -9.89 7.77
CA LYS A 413 -80.00 -8.80 8.26
C LYS A 413 -81.42 -8.91 7.70
N GLU A 414 -81.55 -9.24 6.42
CA GLU A 414 -82.86 -9.41 5.79
C GLU A 414 -83.62 -10.62 6.38
N LEU A 415 -82.91 -11.73 6.63
CA LEU A 415 -83.49 -12.93 7.24
C LEU A 415 -83.91 -12.68 8.69
N ALA A 416 -83.08 -11.98 9.48
CA ALA A 416 -83.42 -11.59 10.85
C ALA A 416 -84.67 -10.71 10.88
N ARG A 417 -84.78 -9.73 9.97
CA ARG A 417 -85.98 -8.89 9.80
C ARG A 417 -87.21 -9.74 9.50
N LYS A 418 -87.12 -10.70 8.56
CA LYS A 418 -88.23 -11.62 8.24
C LYS A 418 -88.61 -12.48 9.45
N CYS A 419 -87.65 -12.96 10.23
CA CYS A 419 -87.94 -13.74 11.45
C CYS A 419 -88.67 -12.88 12.51
N GLU A 420 -88.26 -11.62 12.69
CA GLU A 420 -88.98 -10.69 13.57
C GLU A 420 -90.40 -10.41 13.10
N GLU A 421 -90.62 -10.28 11.79
CA GLU A 421 -91.96 -10.14 11.20
C GLU A 421 -92.83 -11.37 11.48
N ILE A 422 -92.31 -12.57 11.23
CA ILE A 422 -93.01 -13.84 11.53
C ILE A 422 -93.31 -13.94 13.03
N MET A 423 -92.37 -13.60 13.91
CA MET A 423 -92.60 -13.60 15.35
C MET A 423 -93.69 -12.60 15.75
N LYS A 424 -93.72 -11.41 15.17
CA LYS A 424 -94.80 -10.43 15.41
C LYS A 424 -96.15 -10.96 14.97
N GLU A 425 -96.24 -11.55 13.78
CA GLU A 425 -97.46 -12.18 13.28
C GLU A 425 -97.91 -13.34 14.19
N PHE A 426 -96.98 -14.19 14.63
CA PHE A 426 -97.26 -15.27 15.57
C PHE A 426 -97.81 -14.76 16.91
N HIS A 427 -97.20 -13.72 17.49
CA HIS A 427 -97.70 -13.12 18.73
C HIS A 427 -99.08 -12.46 18.55
N GLN A 428 -99.34 -11.83 17.41
CA GLN A 428 -100.67 -11.29 17.09
C GLN A 428 -101.72 -12.41 16.99
N TYR A 429 -101.38 -13.52 16.34
CA TYR A 429 -102.25 -14.71 16.24
C TYR A 429 -102.47 -15.40 17.60
N GLN A 430 -101.43 -15.53 18.42
CA GLN A 430 -101.55 -16.08 19.77
C GLN A 430 -102.44 -15.20 20.66
N ASN A 431 -102.32 -13.86 20.54
CA ASN A 431 -103.17 -12.92 21.27
C ASN A 431 -104.63 -12.98 20.82
N SER A 432 -104.91 -13.12 19.51
CA SER A 432 -106.28 -13.27 19.03
C SER A 432 -106.93 -14.57 19.50
N ILE A 433 -106.18 -15.68 19.56
CA ILE A 433 -106.64 -16.95 20.17
C ILE A 433 -106.90 -16.79 21.66
N ARG A 434 -106.03 -16.09 22.39
CA ARG A 434 -106.17 -15.88 23.84
C ARG A 434 -107.42 -15.04 24.17
N VAL A 435 -107.74 -14.06 23.33
CA VAL A 435 -108.99 -13.27 23.42
C VAL A 435 -110.22 -14.14 23.14
N LEU A 436 -110.14 -15.07 22.18
CA LEU A 436 -111.21 -16.04 21.89
C LEU A 436 -111.44 -17.04 23.04
N LEU A 437 -110.39 -17.44 23.77
CA LEU A 437 -110.47 -18.41 24.88
C LEU A 437 -110.88 -17.78 26.23
N LEU A 438 -110.67 -16.48 26.44
CA LEU A 438 -111.06 -15.77 27.67
C LEU A 438 -112.42 -15.06 27.56
N GLY A 439 -113.07 -15.06 26.40
CA GLY A 439 -114.43 -14.57 26.19
C GLY A 439 -115.53 -15.60 26.46
N SER A 440 -115.23 -16.72 27.15
CA SER A 440 -116.17 -17.80 27.47
C SER A 440 -116.13 -18.19 28.95
N GLN A 441 -116.23 -17.20 29.84
CA GLN A 441 -116.69 -17.37 31.22
C GLN A 441 -117.73 -16.32 31.57
#